data_AF-A0A7V9BIE7-F1
#
_entry.id   AF-A0A7V9BIE7-F1
#
_cell.length_a   1.000
_cell.length_b   1.000
_cell.length_c   1.000
_cell.angle_alpha   90.00
_cell.angle_beta   90.00
_cell.angle_gamma   90.00
#
_symmetry.space_group_name_H-M   'P 1'
#
loop_
_entity.id
_entity.type
_entity.pdbx_description
1 polymer ?
#
loop_
_entity_poly.entity_id
_entity_poly.type
_entity_poly.pdbx_seq_one_letter_code
_entity_poly.pdbx_strand_id
1 'polypeptide(L)'
;MGKRKTGCAWPVCLLAIAVHGAAPAVLAAEPPTDTACVVWTPPFSRGPARQEPAVARSGRIPGLGAVSASISWDNRQQLTLTADDFEVSRSLTPLTGEVEVTISGRGEEPLKLRLGGADRFSVSRSGRTFRGASDPDGIRALLGGRAISAFRERLGHYERQLMAGPRRTRSDDPHADGFLLIGAMVSSMAGDSTAVGRARDLIMQRIRGNPRSARFDLRDCVTDYERYLLKIDTQRSQCLDAANGRDSWYARGADRLGCEGEFMAQVLAGEGQFISCTAFGAIFA
;
A
#
# COMPACT_ATOMS: atom_id res chain seq x y z
N MET A 1 -43.14 -39.59 -18.62
CA MET A 1 -41.68 -39.52 -18.40
C MET A 1 -41.10 -38.47 -19.33
N GLY A 2 -40.22 -37.58 -18.85
CA GLY A 2 -39.32 -36.81 -19.73
C GLY A 2 -39.43 -35.28 -19.72
N LYS A 3 -38.99 -34.67 -18.61
CA LYS A 3 -38.33 -33.35 -18.43
C LYS A 3 -38.51 -32.26 -19.52
N ARG A 4 -39.23 -31.18 -19.17
CA ARG A 4 -39.12 -29.85 -19.79
C ARG A 4 -37.81 -29.18 -19.36
N LYS A 5 -37.10 -28.59 -20.33
CA LYS A 5 -35.93 -27.72 -20.15
C LYS A 5 -36.40 -26.33 -19.69
N THR A 6 -35.90 -25.85 -18.57
CA THR A 6 -35.96 -24.43 -18.17
C THR A 6 -34.65 -23.76 -18.55
N GLY A 7 -34.69 -22.93 -19.60
CA GLY A 7 -33.68 -21.89 -19.81
C GLY A 7 -34.14 -20.63 -19.09
N CYS A 8 -33.35 -20.14 -18.15
CA CYS A 8 -33.55 -18.82 -17.56
C CYS A 8 -32.81 -17.78 -18.41
N ALA A 9 -33.60 -16.92 -19.05
CA ALA A 9 -33.14 -15.66 -19.63
C ALA A 9 -32.79 -14.67 -18.52
N TRP A 10 -31.71 -13.94 -18.71
CA TRP A 10 -31.29 -12.81 -17.90
C TRP A 10 -32.20 -11.59 -18.17
N PRO A 11 -32.69 -10.86 -17.16
CA PRO A 11 -33.05 -9.47 -17.33
C PRO A 11 -31.86 -8.58 -16.95
N VAL A 12 -31.43 -7.81 -17.95
CA VAL A 12 -30.53 -6.66 -17.83
C VAL A 12 -31.27 -5.57 -17.04
N CYS A 13 -30.77 -5.20 -15.86
CA CYS A 13 -31.18 -3.97 -15.19
C CYS A 13 -30.39 -2.78 -15.77
N LEU A 14 -31.08 -1.99 -16.58
CA LEU A 14 -30.70 -0.65 -17.00
C LEU A 14 -30.80 0.31 -15.80
N LEU A 15 -29.71 1.02 -15.52
CA LEU A 15 -29.65 2.12 -14.55
C LEU A 15 -30.43 3.32 -15.12
N ALA A 16 -31.48 3.75 -14.42
CA ALA A 16 -32.15 5.03 -14.67
C ALA A 16 -31.49 6.13 -13.83
N ILE A 17 -31.04 7.19 -14.50
CA ILE A 17 -30.54 8.43 -13.89
C ILE A 17 -31.74 9.25 -13.43
N ALA A 18 -31.82 9.59 -12.14
CA ALA A 18 -32.86 10.46 -11.60
C ALA A 18 -32.38 11.92 -11.53
N VAL A 19 -33.04 12.79 -12.31
CA VAL A 19 -33.02 14.26 -12.19
C VAL A 19 -34.14 14.68 -11.24
N HIS A 20 -33.89 15.70 -10.41
CA HIS A 20 -34.79 16.23 -9.38
C HIS A 20 -36.17 16.69 -9.89
N GLY A 21 -37.23 16.40 -9.12
CA GLY A 21 -38.44 17.24 -9.07
C GLY A 21 -39.78 16.49 -8.91
N ALA A 22 -40.51 16.85 -7.84
CA ALA A 22 -41.94 16.66 -7.56
C ALA A 22 -42.45 15.29 -7.03
N ALA A 23 -43.12 15.35 -5.86
CA ALA A 23 -44.03 14.35 -5.32
C ALA A 23 -45.38 14.38 -6.08
N PRO A 24 -46.19 13.29 -6.13
CA PRO A 24 -47.03 12.91 -4.98
C PRO A 24 -47.32 11.39 -4.77
N ALA A 25 -47.59 11.06 -3.50
CA ALA A 25 -48.67 10.24 -2.92
C ALA A 25 -49.14 8.86 -3.50
N VAL A 26 -49.24 7.91 -2.53
CA VAL A 26 -50.14 6.74 -2.37
C VAL A 26 -49.98 5.51 -3.28
N LEU A 27 -49.54 4.38 -2.72
CA LEU A 27 -50.38 3.20 -2.42
C LEU A 27 -49.55 2.04 -1.83
N ALA A 28 -50.13 1.46 -0.79
CA ALA A 28 -49.61 0.41 0.05
C ALA A 28 -49.50 -0.94 -0.68
N ALA A 29 -48.45 -1.70 -0.34
CA ALA A 29 -48.46 -3.15 -0.43
C ALA A 29 -47.60 -3.70 0.72
N GLU A 30 -48.25 -4.43 1.62
CA GLU A 30 -47.62 -5.14 2.75
C GLU A 30 -46.66 -6.23 2.23
N PRO A 31 -45.48 -6.43 2.86
CA PRO A 31 -44.73 -7.67 2.68
C PRO A 31 -45.22 -8.74 3.67
N PRO A 32 -45.31 -10.02 3.25
CA PRO A 32 -45.60 -11.11 4.17
C PRO A 32 -44.42 -11.36 5.13
N THR A 33 -44.82 -11.75 6.33
CA THR A 33 -44.03 -12.02 7.54
C THR A 33 -43.10 -13.23 7.43
N ASP A 34 -42.13 -13.20 8.34
CA ASP A 34 -41.34 -14.32 8.89
C ASP A 34 -40.19 -14.89 8.05
N THR A 35 -39.01 -14.33 8.28
CA THR A 35 -37.97 -15.09 9.01
C THR A 35 -37.03 -14.12 9.71
N ALA A 36 -37.10 -14.12 11.04
CA ALA A 36 -36.30 -13.28 11.92
C ALA A 36 -34.80 -13.65 11.85
N CYS A 37 -33.99 -12.78 11.23
CA CYS A 37 -32.61 -12.60 11.64
C CYS A 37 -32.59 -11.47 12.66
N VAL A 38 -32.32 -11.81 13.92
CA VAL A 38 -32.21 -10.87 15.03
C VAL A 38 -31.11 -9.85 14.71
N VAL A 39 -31.51 -8.62 14.36
CA VAL A 39 -30.63 -7.45 14.35
C VAL A 39 -30.42 -7.06 15.81
N TRP A 40 -29.24 -7.35 16.35
CA TRP A 40 -28.79 -6.75 17.60
C TRP A 40 -28.31 -5.32 17.29
N THR A 41 -29.12 -4.31 17.57
CA THR A 41 -28.67 -2.92 17.70
C THR A 41 -28.39 -2.61 19.17
N PRO A 42 -27.12 -2.41 19.60
CA PRO A 42 -26.87 -1.79 20.89
C PRO A 42 -27.13 -0.27 20.79
N PRO A 43 -27.64 0.37 21.85
CA PRO A 43 -28.06 1.77 21.80
C PRO A 43 -26.91 2.67 22.28
N PHE A 44 -25.95 3.07 21.44
CA PHE A 44 -24.91 3.99 21.94
C PHE A 44 -24.42 5.05 20.93
N SER A 45 -24.69 6.29 21.34
CA SER A 45 -23.75 7.41 21.49
C SER A 45 -22.90 7.86 20.29
N ARG A 46 -23.18 9.10 19.85
CA ARG A 46 -22.35 9.91 18.95
C ARG A 46 -20.93 10.10 19.52
N GLY A 47 -20.00 9.25 19.13
CA GLY A 47 -18.58 9.58 18.99
C GLY A 47 -18.25 9.88 17.51
N PRO A 48 -17.10 10.51 17.18
CA PRO A 48 -16.75 10.81 15.80
C PRO A 48 -16.72 9.51 14.99
N ALA A 49 -17.58 9.41 13.99
CA ALA A 49 -17.82 8.19 13.24
C ALA A 49 -16.52 7.73 12.54
N ARG A 50 -15.93 6.65 13.07
CA ARG A 50 -14.94 5.86 12.35
C ARG A 50 -15.72 5.18 11.21
N GLN A 51 -15.65 5.73 10.00
CA GLN A 51 -16.30 5.10 8.85
C GLN A 51 -15.72 3.70 8.68
N GLU A 52 -16.60 2.68 8.70
CA GLU A 52 -16.18 1.32 8.43
C GLU A 52 -15.63 1.22 6.99
N PRO A 53 -14.50 0.51 6.79
CA PRO A 53 -13.94 0.34 5.46
C PRO A 53 -14.89 -0.49 4.58
N ALA A 54 -14.86 -0.24 3.26
CA ALA A 54 -15.62 -1.03 2.30
C ALA A 54 -15.13 -2.49 2.25
N VAL A 55 -13.82 -2.70 2.43
CA VAL A 55 -13.19 -4.03 2.54
C VAL A 55 -12.06 -3.96 3.56
N ALA A 56 -11.91 -4.98 4.40
CA ALA A 56 -10.76 -5.15 5.28
C ALA A 56 -10.28 -6.60 5.36
N ARG A 57 -8.97 -6.81 5.45
CA ARG A 57 -8.32 -8.11 5.63
C ARG A 57 -7.17 -8.00 6.61
N SER A 58 -6.86 -9.08 7.31
CA SER A 58 -5.70 -9.15 8.19
C SER A 58 -4.97 -10.48 8.02
N GLY A 59 -3.68 -10.47 8.34
CA GLY A 59 -2.80 -11.62 8.21
C GLY A 59 -1.49 -11.37 8.95
N ARG A 60 -0.49 -12.20 8.66
CA ARG A 60 0.84 -12.10 9.25
C ARG A 60 1.89 -12.39 8.21
N ILE A 61 2.92 -11.55 8.15
CA ILE A 61 4.10 -11.82 7.34
C ILE A 61 5.17 -12.44 8.26
N PRO A 62 5.59 -13.69 8.02
CA PRO A 62 6.64 -14.33 8.81
C PRO A 62 7.91 -13.46 8.86
N GLY A 63 8.46 -13.26 10.06
CA GLY A 63 9.66 -12.43 10.26
C GLY A 63 9.41 -10.92 10.36
N LEU A 64 8.26 -10.39 9.88
CA LEU A 64 7.92 -8.96 9.98
C LEU A 64 6.94 -8.64 11.09
N GLY A 65 5.72 -9.18 11.05
CA GLY A 65 4.66 -8.77 11.97
C GLY A 65 3.25 -9.04 11.45
N ALA A 66 2.27 -8.50 12.17
CA ALA A 66 0.87 -8.54 11.77
C ALA A 66 0.62 -7.49 10.70
N VAL A 67 -0.20 -7.82 9.70
CA VAL A 67 -0.55 -6.91 8.61
C VAL A 67 -2.06 -6.81 8.49
N SER A 68 -2.57 -5.60 8.31
CA SER A 68 -3.96 -5.34 7.97
C SER A 68 -4.07 -4.42 6.76
N ALA A 69 -4.95 -4.79 5.83
CA ALA A 69 -5.28 -4.02 4.63
C ALA A 69 -6.74 -3.55 4.72
N SER A 70 -7.02 -2.35 4.25
CA SER A 70 -8.38 -1.86 4.09
C SER A 70 -8.52 -0.94 2.89
N ILE A 71 -9.71 -0.92 2.30
CA ILE A 71 -10.11 0.03 1.27
C ILE A 71 -11.32 0.80 1.82
N SER A 72 -11.23 2.11 1.93
CA SER A 72 -12.36 2.96 2.32
C SER A 72 -13.27 3.28 1.13
N TRP A 73 -14.45 3.84 1.42
CA TRP A 73 -15.48 4.16 0.42
C TRP A 73 -15.05 5.18 -0.63
N ASP A 74 -14.07 6.03 -0.31
CA ASP A 74 -13.40 6.95 -1.24
C ASP A 74 -12.28 6.28 -2.07
N ASN A 75 -12.21 4.94 -2.04
CA ASN A 75 -11.17 4.11 -2.65
C ASN A 75 -9.76 4.35 -2.08
N ARG A 76 -9.61 5.05 -0.96
CA ARG A 76 -8.31 5.16 -0.30
C ARG A 76 -7.92 3.79 0.23
N GLN A 77 -6.74 3.35 -0.14
CA GLN A 77 -6.20 2.07 0.30
C GLN A 77 -5.28 2.33 1.47
N GLN A 78 -5.39 1.51 2.51
CA GLN A 78 -4.51 1.55 3.65
C GLN A 78 -3.95 0.16 3.91
N LEU A 79 -2.64 0.08 4.12
CA LEU A 79 -1.98 -1.12 4.60
C LEU A 79 -1.18 -0.76 5.85
N THR A 80 -1.29 -1.58 6.88
CA THR A 80 -0.64 -1.34 8.17
C THR A 80 0.13 -2.58 8.58
N LEU A 81 1.41 -2.41 8.94
CA LEU A 81 2.26 -3.40 9.56
C LEU A 81 2.42 -3.03 11.03
N THR A 82 2.10 -3.98 11.91
CA THR A 82 2.20 -3.79 13.36
C THR A 82 3.13 -4.84 13.95
N ALA A 83 4.02 -4.37 14.82
CA ALA A 83 4.83 -5.18 15.72
C ALA A 83 4.78 -4.57 17.13
N ASP A 84 5.50 -5.18 18.08
CA ASP A 84 5.39 -4.82 19.50
C ASP A 84 5.72 -3.33 19.78
N ASP A 85 6.70 -2.78 19.06
CA ASP A 85 7.28 -1.45 19.34
C ASP A 85 6.97 -0.40 18.26
N PHE A 86 6.30 -0.79 17.18
CA PHE A 86 5.99 0.12 16.08
C PHE A 86 4.74 -0.28 15.31
N GLU A 87 4.13 0.72 14.69
CA GLU A 87 3.12 0.59 13.65
C GLU A 87 3.54 1.43 12.44
N VAL A 88 3.59 0.79 11.28
CA VAL A 88 3.81 1.47 10.00
C VAL A 88 2.56 1.34 9.16
N SER A 89 1.85 2.44 8.97
CA SER A 89 0.74 2.51 8.02
C SER A 89 1.17 3.22 6.75
N ARG A 90 0.61 2.81 5.63
CA ARG A 90 0.71 3.52 4.36
C ARG A 90 -0.66 3.66 3.76
N SER A 91 -0.95 4.82 3.20
CA SER A 91 -2.19 5.11 2.54
C SER A 91 -1.94 5.61 1.12
N LEU A 92 -2.64 5.06 0.15
CA LEU A 92 -2.61 5.48 -1.25
C LEU A 92 -3.90 6.21 -1.56
N THR A 93 -3.79 7.41 -2.11
CA THR A 93 -4.90 8.16 -2.69
C THR A 93 -4.89 7.95 -4.21
N PRO A 94 -5.75 7.08 -4.78
CA PRO A 94 -5.62 6.66 -6.18
C PRO A 94 -5.72 7.80 -7.19
N LEU A 95 -6.54 8.82 -6.88
CA LEU A 95 -6.75 9.98 -7.76
C LEU A 95 -5.49 10.83 -7.95
N THR A 96 -4.67 10.97 -6.90
CA THR A 96 -3.46 11.81 -6.92
C THR A 96 -2.19 10.99 -7.07
N GLY A 97 -2.26 9.66 -6.93
CA GLY A 97 -1.10 8.78 -6.84
C GLY A 97 -0.22 9.08 -5.62
N GLU A 98 -0.75 9.82 -4.65
CA GLU A 98 -0.02 10.23 -3.48
C GLU A 98 -0.02 9.11 -2.44
N VAL A 99 1.17 8.84 -1.89
CA VAL A 99 1.35 7.87 -0.83
C VAL A 99 1.80 8.58 0.45
N GLU A 100 1.02 8.42 1.52
CA GLU A 100 1.41 8.83 2.86
C GLU A 100 1.79 7.59 3.66
N VAL A 101 3.03 7.54 4.14
CA VAL A 101 3.53 6.55 5.09
C VAL A 101 3.64 7.19 6.47
N THR A 102 3.07 6.54 7.48
CA THR A 102 3.16 6.97 8.87
C THR A 102 3.86 5.87 9.69
N ILE A 103 4.94 6.23 10.36
CA ILE A 103 5.65 5.36 11.31
C ILE A 103 5.40 5.90 12.70
N SER A 104 4.78 5.09 13.55
CA SER A 104 4.37 5.46 14.89
C SER A 104 4.78 4.41 15.92
N GLY A 105 4.86 4.82 17.18
CA GLY A 105 5.08 3.91 18.30
C GLY A 105 4.52 4.53 19.58
N ARG A 106 4.49 3.72 20.64
CA ARG A 106 3.80 4.11 21.86
C ARG A 106 4.46 5.33 22.52
N GLY A 107 3.66 6.39 22.68
CA GLY A 107 4.11 7.64 23.33
C GLY A 107 5.12 8.43 22.50
N GLU A 108 5.22 8.16 21.19
CA GLU A 108 6.09 8.91 20.28
C GLU A 108 5.26 9.63 19.22
N GLU A 109 5.66 10.87 18.92
CA GLU A 109 5.12 11.60 17.77
C GLU A 109 5.44 10.85 16.47
N PRO A 110 4.44 10.63 15.59
CA PRO A 110 4.63 9.84 14.38
C PRO A 110 5.48 10.59 13.35
N LEU A 111 6.33 9.84 12.65
CA LEU A 111 6.99 10.30 11.44
C LEU A 111 6.05 10.09 10.25
N LYS A 112 5.83 11.11 9.46
CA LYS A 112 5.06 11.04 8.22
C LYS A 112 5.97 11.29 7.01
N LEU A 113 5.88 10.42 6.02
CA LEU A 113 6.52 10.54 4.73
C LEU A 113 5.41 10.67 3.69
N ARG A 114 5.46 11.72 2.85
CA ARG A 114 4.54 11.85 1.72
C ARG A 114 5.35 11.75 0.44
N LEU A 115 4.91 10.89 -0.47
CA LEU A 115 5.57 10.53 -1.72
C LEU A 115 4.60 10.75 -2.87
N GLY A 116 5.09 11.29 -3.99
CA GLY A 116 4.26 11.66 -5.13
C GLY A 116 3.44 12.93 -4.88
N GLY A 117 2.41 13.14 -5.71
CA GLY A 117 1.57 14.34 -5.66
C GLY A 117 2.33 15.64 -5.96
N ALA A 118 1.75 16.77 -5.57
CA ALA A 118 2.29 18.11 -5.85
C ALA A 118 3.62 18.38 -5.12
N ASP A 119 3.78 17.86 -3.90
CA ASP A 119 5.00 18.07 -3.10
C ASP A 119 6.14 17.10 -3.46
N ARG A 120 5.87 16.05 -4.25
CA ARG A 120 6.76 14.96 -4.72
C ARG A 120 7.40 14.12 -3.61
N PHE A 121 7.96 14.75 -2.60
CA PHE A 121 8.56 14.15 -1.42
C PHE A 121 8.50 15.12 -0.24
N SER A 122 8.00 14.68 0.92
CA SER A 122 8.15 15.41 2.17
C SER A 122 8.26 14.49 3.38
N VAL A 123 8.93 14.98 4.41
CA VAL A 123 9.12 14.30 5.70
C VAL A 123 8.66 15.25 6.79
N SER A 124 7.81 14.78 7.71
CA SER A 124 7.34 15.60 8.81
C SER A 124 7.22 14.83 10.12
N ARG A 125 7.47 15.53 11.22
CA ARG A 125 7.31 15.04 12.59
C ARG A 125 7.26 16.21 13.57
N SER A 126 6.40 16.14 14.58
CA SER A 126 6.32 17.14 15.67
C SER A 126 6.22 18.59 15.15
N GLY A 127 5.42 18.83 14.11
CA GLY A 127 5.23 20.16 13.51
C GLY A 127 6.36 20.66 12.61
N ARG A 128 7.47 19.92 12.48
CA ARG A 128 8.54 20.21 11.52
C ARG A 128 8.26 19.45 10.22
N THR A 129 8.42 20.13 9.09
CA THR A 129 8.23 19.55 7.75
C THR A 129 9.36 19.98 6.84
N PHE A 130 10.00 19.00 6.19
CA PHE A 130 10.96 19.22 5.11
C PHE A 130 10.34 18.77 3.80
N ARG A 131 10.34 19.66 2.80
CA ARG A 131 9.89 19.36 1.43
C ARG A 131 11.09 19.16 0.55
N GLY A 132 11.06 18.14 -0.30
CA GLY A 132 12.18 17.74 -1.13
C GLY A 132 13.37 17.24 -0.30
N ALA A 133 14.51 17.11 -0.97
CA ALA A 133 15.73 16.55 -0.41
C ALA A 133 16.80 17.62 -0.13
N SER A 134 16.41 18.89 -0.02
CA SER A 134 17.31 20.03 0.08
C SER A 134 18.00 20.19 1.44
N ASP A 135 17.44 19.61 2.51
CA ASP A 135 18.03 19.61 3.86
C ASP A 135 18.13 18.19 4.43
N PRO A 136 19.17 17.42 4.02
CA PRO A 136 19.35 16.04 4.47
C PRO A 136 19.62 15.92 5.97
N ASP A 137 20.26 16.92 6.59
CA ASP A 137 20.56 16.90 8.02
C ASP A 137 19.32 17.21 8.86
N GLY A 138 18.49 18.15 8.39
CA GLY A 138 17.16 18.41 8.94
C GLY A 138 16.26 17.18 8.87
N ILE A 139 16.25 16.48 7.72
CA ILE A 139 15.52 15.21 7.55
C ILE A 139 16.05 14.16 8.53
N ARG A 140 17.37 13.96 8.61
CA ARG A 140 17.98 12.97 9.51
C ARG A 140 17.60 13.22 10.97
N ALA A 141 17.50 14.48 11.39
CA ALA A 141 17.08 14.84 12.73
C ALA A 141 15.63 14.42 13.06
N LEU A 142 14.76 14.23 12.06
CA LEU A 142 13.39 13.72 12.28
C LEU A 142 13.33 12.20 12.48
N LEU A 143 14.38 11.46 12.05
CA LEU A 143 14.42 9.99 12.01
C LEU A 143 14.84 9.32 13.34
N GLY A 144 14.94 10.08 14.43
CA GLY A 144 15.21 9.52 15.76
C GLY A 144 14.02 8.73 16.33
N GLY A 145 14.12 8.24 17.57
CA GLY A 145 13.01 7.58 18.27
C GLY A 145 13.05 6.05 18.21
N ARG A 146 12.31 5.43 19.13
CA ARG A 146 12.35 3.96 19.31
C ARG A 146 11.55 3.27 18.23
N ALA A 147 10.42 3.83 17.81
CA ALA A 147 9.59 3.23 16.76
C ALA A 147 10.35 3.06 15.44
N ILE A 148 11.07 4.11 15.02
CA ILE A 148 11.86 4.10 13.78
C ILE A 148 13.05 3.14 13.90
N SER A 149 13.74 3.15 15.05
CA SER A 149 14.84 2.22 15.30
C SER A 149 14.38 0.77 15.27
N ALA A 150 13.29 0.44 15.96
CA ALA A 150 12.71 -0.90 16.01
C ALA A 150 12.22 -1.35 14.64
N PHE A 151 11.59 -0.45 13.87
CA PHE A 151 11.17 -0.75 12.50
C PHE A 151 12.36 -1.08 11.59
N ARG A 152 13.43 -0.27 11.63
CA ARG A 152 14.65 -0.50 10.84
C ARG A 152 15.34 -1.80 11.23
N GLU A 153 15.44 -2.08 12.53
CA GLU A 153 16.04 -3.31 13.04
C GLU A 153 15.26 -4.55 12.58
N ARG A 154 13.92 -4.51 12.71
CA ARG A 154 13.03 -5.59 12.26
C ARG A 154 13.19 -5.86 10.77
N LEU A 155 13.20 -4.81 9.94
CA LEU A 155 13.39 -4.97 8.50
C LEU A 155 14.78 -5.46 8.14
N GLY A 156 15.84 -4.97 8.81
CA GLY A 156 17.19 -5.48 8.59
C GLY A 156 17.33 -6.96 8.97
N HIS A 157 16.64 -7.40 10.02
CA HIS A 157 16.58 -8.82 10.36
C HIS A 157 15.84 -9.64 9.31
N TYR A 158 14.70 -9.14 8.83
CA TYR A 158 13.93 -9.79 7.76
C TYR A 158 14.72 -9.87 6.44
N GLU A 159 15.42 -8.80 6.05
CA GLU A 159 16.32 -8.77 4.89
C GLU A 159 17.39 -9.87 5.00
N ARG A 160 18.04 -10.01 6.17
CA ARG A 160 19.01 -11.08 6.43
C ARG A 160 18.40 -12.48 6.33
N GLN A 161 17.17 -12.66 6.83
CA GLN A 161 16.46 -13.94 6.70
C GLN A 161 16.17 -14.29 5.24
N LEU A 162 15.75 -13.31 4.43
CA LEU A 162 15.52 -13.50 3.01
C LEU A 162 16.81 -13.84 2.25
N MET A 163 17.96 -13.27 2.66
CA MET A 163 19.26 -13.62 2.09
C MET A 163 19.76 -15.01 2.50
N ALA A 164 19.51 -15.42 3.75
CA ALA A 164 20.03 -16.68 4.31
C ALA A 164 19.14 -17.90 4.05
N GLY A 165 17.84 -17.71 3.86
CA GLY A 165 16.87 -18.80 3.70
C GLY A 165 16.95 -19.50 2.35
N PRO A 166 16.53 -20.78 2.25
CA PRO A 166 16.27 -21.38 0.94
C PRO A 166 15.26 -20.49 0.21
N ARG A 167 15.48 -20.22 -1.08
CA ARG A 167 14.56 -19.46 -1.93
C ARG A 167 13.19 -20.15 -1.90
N ARG A 168 12.33 -19.77 -0.96
CA ARG A 168 10.99 -20.35 -0.85
C ARG A 168 10.25 -19.97 -2.12
N THR A 169 9.45 -20.91 -2.62
CA THR A 169 8.47 -20.65 -3.68
C THR A 169 7.63 -19.43 -3.29
N ARG A 170 7.35 -18.51 -4.25
CA ARG A 170 6.51 -17.29 -4.33
C ARG A 170 5.44 -16.94 -3.25
N SER A 171 5.33 -17.64 -2.12
CA SER A 171 4.38 -17.39 -1.04
C SER A 171 4.75 -16.21 -0.15
N ASP A 172 5.82 -15.49 -0.48
CA ASP A 172 6.15 -14.27 0.22
C ASP A 172 5.23 -13.16 -0.31
N ASP A 173 4.54 -12.53 0.62
CA ASP A 173 3.52 -11.53 0.38
C ASP A 173 4.12 -10.30 -0.35
N PRO A 174 3.62 -9.88 -1.53
CA PRO A 174 4.04 -8.64 -2.20
C PRO A 174 3.95 -7.41 -1.28
N HIS A 175 3.11 -7.48 -0.25
CA HIS A 175 3.04 -6.48 0.80
C HIS A 175 4.34 -6.33 1.61
N ALA A 176 5.12 -7.41 1.74
CA ALA A 176 6.42 -7.39 2.42
C ALA A 176 7.44 -6.53 1.65
N ASP A 177 7.42 -6.56 0.32
CA ASP A 177 8.36 -5.84 -0.53
C ASP A 177 8.19 -4.32 -0.37
N GLY A 178 6.94 -3.86 -0.27
CA GLY A 178 6.66 -2.45 -0.02
C GLY A 178 7.16 -1.97 1.36
N PHE A 179 7.02 -2.78 2.41
CA PHE A 179 7.58 -2.44 3.73
C PHE A 179 9.11 -2.48 3.75
N LEU A 180 9.73 -3.46 3.08
CA LEU A 180 11.18 -3.52 2.87
C LEU A 180 11.71 -2.23 2.24
N LEU A 181 11.07 -1.78 1.17
CA LEU A 181 11.45 -0.56 0.46
C LEU A 181 11.23 0.70 1.31
N ILE A 182 10.15 0.76 2.10
CA ILE A 182 9.92 1.86 3.05
C ILE A 182 11.05 1.93 4.10
N GLY A 183 11.42 0.82 4.73
CA GLY A 183 12.52 0.83 5.71
C GLY A 183 13.88 1.10 5.08
N ALA A 184 14.09 0.67 3.84
CA ALA A 184 15.27 1.00 3.07
C ALA A 184 15.34 2.51 2.77
N MET A 185 14.22 3.14 2.41
CA MET A 185 14.13 4.59 2.23
C MET A 185 14.41 5.33 3.54
N VAL A 186 13.85 4.88 4.66
CA VAL A 186 14.14 5.43 6.00
C VAL A 186 15.63 5.30 6.33
N SER A 187 16.25 4.17 6.03
CA SER A 187 17.68 3.95 6.26
C SER A 187 18.55 4.82 5.34
N SER A 188 18.13 5.04 4.10
CA SER A 188 18.78 5.97 3.16
C SER A 188 18.77 7.40 3.67
N MET A 189 17.61 7.90 4.11
CA MET A 189 17.51 9.21 4.74
C MET A 189 18.34 9.31 6.04
N ALA A 190 18.51 8.20 6.77
CA ALA A 190 19.37 8.15 7.94
C ALA A 190 20.87 8.16 7.60
N GLY A 191 21.26 7.96 6.34
CA GLY A 191 22.65 8.04 5.85
C GLY A 191 23.16 6.80 5.13
N ASP A 192 22.40 5.70 5.09
CA ASP A 192 22.78 4.50 4.31
C ASP A 192 22.33 4.62 2.85
N SER A 193 23.12 5.33 2.04
CA SER A 193 22.83 5.63 0.63
C SER A 193 22.66 4.38 -0.27
N THR A 194 22.98 3.19 0.22
CA THR A 194 22.87 1.93 -0.52
C THR A 194 21.64 1.11 -0.13
N ALA A 195 20.94 1.47 0.95
CA ALA A 195 19.84 0.67 1.50
C ALA A 195 18.74 0.36 0.47
N VAL A 196 18.26 1.37 -0.27
CA VAL A 196 17.20 1.17 -1.29
C VAL A 196 17.67 0.27 -2.42
N GLY A 197 18.92 0.45 -2.87
CA GLY A 197 19.53 -0.42 -3.88
C GLY A 197 19.58 -1.88 -3.43
N ARG A 198 20.06 -2.15 -2.20
CA ARG A 198 20.13 -3.51 -1.65
C ARG A 198 18.76 -4.16 -1.52
N ALA A 199 17.77 -3.46 -0.96
CA ALA A 199 16.41 -3.97 -0.83
C ALA A 199 15.78 -4.28 -2.20
N ARG A 200 15.98 -3.40 -3.18
CA ARG A 200 15.57 -3.62 -4.57
C ARG A 200 16.25 -4.84 -5.18
N ASP A 201 17.56 -5.00 -5.00
CA ASP A 201 18.31 -6.12 -5.58
C ASP A 201 17.81 -7.45 -5.04
N LEU A 202 17.51 -7.50 -3.73
CA LEU A 202 16.91 -8.64 -3.08
C LEU A 202 15.51 -8.97 -3.66
N ILE A 203 14.66 -7.95 -3.84
CA ILE A 203 13.33 -8.12 -4.47
C ILE A 203 13.48 -8.64 -5.90
N MET A 204 14.35 -8.02 -6.71
CA MET A 204 14.56 -8.40 -8.11
C MET A 204 15.16 -9.80 -8.24
N GLN A 205 16.08 -10.19 -7.37
CA GLN A 205 16.64 -11.54 -7.34
C GLN A 205 15.54 -12.57 -7.04
N ARG A 206 14.62 -12.25 -6.15
CA ARG A 206 13.47 -13.11 -5.79
C ARG A 206 12.48 -13.24 -6.95
N ILE A 207 12.13 -12.13 -7.61
CA ILE A 207 11.27 -12.12 -8.81
C ILE A 207 11.90 -12.94 -9.94
N ARG A 208 13.17 -12.67 -10.28
CA ARG A 208 13.86 -13.33 -11.42
C ARG A 208 14.22 -14.79 -11.16
N GLY A 209 14.40 -15.19 -9.90
CA GLY A 209 14.77 -16.55 -9.52
C GLY A 209 13.61 -17.56 -9.54
N ASN A 210 12.36 -17.11 -9.65
CA ASN A 210 11.16 -17.95 -9.56
C ASN A 210 10.07 -17.61 -10.61
N PRO A 211 10.37 -17.52 -11.93
CA PRO A 211 9.34 -17.34 -12.94
C PRO A 211 8.57 -18.67 -13.11
N ARG A 212 7.48 -18.87 -12.37
CA ARG A 212 6.46 -19.84 -12.80
C ARG A 212 5.45 -19.11 -13.66
N SER A 213 5.18 -19.67 -14.83
CA SER A 213 3.96 -19.43 -15.58
C SER A 213 2.78 -19.55 -14.63
N ALA A 214 2.10 -18.45 -14.34
CA ALA A 214 0.81 -18.53 -13.70
C ALA A 214 -0.07 -19.45 -14.53
N ARG A 215 -0.62 -20.45 -13.87
CA ARG A 215 -1.66 -21.28 -14.46
C ARG A 215 -2.80 -20.34 -14.85
N PHE A 216 -3.16 -20.44 -16.11
CA PHE A 216 -4.29 -19.81 -16.77
C PHE A 216 -5.53 -19.86 -15.88
N ASP A 217 -5.92 -18.71 -15.32
CA ASP A 217 -7.23 -18.07 -15.49
C ASP A 217 -7.32 -16.86 -14.53
N LEU A 218 -7.87 -15.75 -15.03
CA LEU A 218 -7.82 -14.39 -14.50
C LEU A 218 -6.43 -13.73 -14.59
N ARG A 219 -6.41 -12.44 -14.98
CA ARG A 219 -5.21 -11.58 -15.10
C ARG A 219 -4.23 -11.86 -13.95
N ASP A 220 -3.02 -12.30 -14.26
CA ASP A 220 -1.99 -12.58 -13.25
C ASP A 220 -1.46 -11.25 -12.68
N CYS A 221 -2.22 -10.68 -11.74
CA CYS A 221 -1.95 -9.39 -11.12
C CYS A 221 -0.55 -9.33 -10.50
N VAL A 222 -0.03 -10.46 -10.02
CA VAL A 222 1.31 -10.54 -9.43
C VAL A 222 2.36 -10.35 -10.52
N THR A 223 2.25 -11.06 -11.64
CA THR A 223 3.19 -10.90 -12.77
C THR A 223 3.10 -9.52 -13.40
N ASP A 224 1.91 -8.93 -13.48
CA ASP A 224 1.76 -7.55 -13.96
C ASP A 224 2.44 -6.55 -13.03
N TYR A 225 2.31 -6.73 -11.71
CA TYR A 225 3.04 -5.93 -10.72
C TYR A 225 4.56 -6.12 -10.81
N GLU A 226 5.05 -7.35 -10.93
CA GLU A 226 6.48 -7.65 -11.08
C GLU A 226 7.07 -7.04 -12.36
N ARG A 227 6.34 -7.09 -13.48
CA ARG A 227 6.72 -6.39 -14.73
C ARG A 227 6.74 -4.88 -14.55
N TYR A 228 5.77 -4.34 -13.83
CA TYR A 228 5.70 -2.93 -13.50
C TYR A 228 6.91 -2.50 -12.64
N LEU A 229 7.28 -3.27 -11.62
CA LEU A 229 8.49 -3.05 -10.81
C LEU A 229 9.75 -3.03 -11.67
N LEU A 230 9.92 -3.97 -12.60
CA LEU A 230 11.06 -4.01 -13.53
C LEU A 230 11.13 -2.77 -14.44
N LYS A 231 9.97 -2.24 -14.86
CA LYS A 231 9.89 -1.04 -15.69
C LYS A 231 10.30 0.22 -14.91
N ILE A 232 9.74 0.43 -13.72
CA ILE A 232 10.07 1.60 -12.89
C ILE A 232 11.55 1.58 -12.50
N ASP A 233 12.08 0.40 -12.21
CA ASP A 233 13.48 0.26 -11.84
C ASP A 233 14.46 0.74 -12.94
N THR A 234 14.09 0.55 -14.21
CA THR A 234 14.85 1.13 -15.34
C THR A 234 14.83 2.66 -15.29
N GLN A 235 13.67 3.26 -14.97
CA GLN A 235 13.54 4.72 -14.83
C GLN A 235 14.34 5.25 -13.62
N ARG A 236 14.31 4.54 -12.49
CA ARG A 236 15.13 4.86 -11.32
C ARG A 236 16.61 4.87 -11.67
N SER A 237 17.10 3.85 -12.38
CA SER A 237 18.50 3.75 -12.78
C SER A 237 18.92 4.96 -13.62
N GLN A 238 18.10 5.34 -14.61
CA GLN A 238 18.32 6.53 -15.43
C GLN A 238 18.33 7.83 -14.59
N CYS A 239 17.44 7.95 -13.61
CA CYS A 239 17.40 9.10 -12.70
C CYS A 239 18.66 9.19 -11.83
N LEU A 240 19.12 8.06 -11.28
CA LEU A 240 20.33 8.00 -10.47
C LEU A 240 21.58 8.30 -11.29
N ASP A 241 21.67 7.82 -12.53
CA ASP A 241 22.77 8.12 -13.44
C ASP A 241 22.84 9.63 -13.73
N ALA A 242 21.68 10.25 -14.00
CA ALA A 242 21.59 11.70 -14.17
C ALA A 242 21.99 12.47 -12.89
N ALA A 243 21.53 12.02 -11.72
CA ALA A 243 21.90 12.62 -10.44
C ALA A 243 23.41 12.49 -10.17
N ASN A 244 24.03 11.35 -10.51
CA ASN A 244 25.47 11.12 -10.34
C ASN A 244 26.33 11.94 -11.30
N GLY A 245 25.79 12.33 -12.46
CA GLY A 245 26.45 13.18 -13.44
C GLY A 245 26.57 14.67 -13.03
N ARG A 246 26.00 15.08 -11.89
CA ARG A 246 26.10 16.47 -11.39
C ARG A 246 27.49 16.81 -10.89
N ASP A 247 27.94 18.05 -11.07
CA ASP A 247 29.28 18.47 -10.60
C ASP A 247 29.38 18.68 -9.08
N SER A 248 28.28 19.06 -8.41
CA SER A 248 28.31 19.34 -6.97
C SER A 248 27.90 18.13 -6.12
N TRP A 249 28.77 17.74 -5.19
CA TRP A 249 28.54 16.63 -4.24
C TRP A 249 27.24 16.80 -3.44
N TYR A 250 26.95 18.01 -2.97
CA TYR A 250 25.74 18.30 -2.19
C TYR A 250 24.46 18.14 -3.02
N ALA A 251 24.44 18.57 -4.29
CA ALA A 251 23.28 18.38 -5.15
C ALA A 251 23.07 16.91 -5.51
N ARG A 252 24.14 16.10 -5.63
CA ARG A 252 24.02 14.65 -5.87
C ARG A 252 23.21 13.97 -4.79
N GLY A 253 23.45 14.28 -3.52
CA GLY A 253 22.72 13.67 -2.40
C GLY A 253 21.22 13.98 -2.44
N ALA A 254 20.89 15.25 -2.69
CA ALA A 254 19.50 15.70 -2.81
C ALA A 254 18.79 15.07 -4.03
N ASP A 255 19.42 15.12 -5.20
CA ASP A 255 18.84 14.57 -6.44
C ASP A 255 18.64 13.05 -6.32
N ARG A 256 19.59 12.31 -5.71
CA ARG A 256 19.44 10.87 -5.46
C ARG A 256 18.26 10.58 -4.55
N LEU A 257 18.11 11.31 -3.44
CA LEU A 257 16.96 11.11 -2.55
C LEU A 257 15.64 11.47 -3.24
N GLY A 258 15.65 12.47 -4.13
CA GLY A 258 14.52 12.78 -5.02
C GLY A 258 14.15 11.61 -5.94
N CYS A 259 15.14 11.03 -6.62
CA CYS A 259 14.96 9.84 -7.46
C CYS A 259 14.38 8.65 -6.67
N GLU A 260 14.89 8.41 -5.47
CA GLU A 260 14.38 7.34 -4.61
C GLU A 260 12.94 7.64 -4.14
N GLY A 261 12.62 8.89 -3.80
CA GLY A 261 11.25 9.31 -3.47
C GLY A 261 10.25 9.09 -4.60
N GLU A 262 10.63 9.41 -5.84
CA GLU A 262 9.81 9.16 -7.03
C GLU A 262 9.65 7.66 -7.31
N PHE A 263 10.74 6.89 -7.23
CA PHE A 263 10.70 5.44 -7.36
C PHE A 263 9.74 4.82 -6.33
N MET A 264 9.87 5.22 -5.06
CA MET A 264 9.02 4.74 -3.98
C MET A 264 7.55 5.08 -4.21
N ALA A 265 7.24 6.31 -4.65
CA ALA A 265 5.87 6.70 -4.98
C ALA A 265 5.25 5.77 -6.03
N GLN A 266 6.00 5.49 -7.11
CA GLN A 266 5.54 4.63 -8.19
C GLN A 266 5.38 3.17 -7.75
N VAL A 267 6.35 2.61 -7.01
CA VAL A 267 6.28 1.24 -6.50
C VAL A 267 5.06 1.05 -5.61
N LEU A 268 4.84 1.97 -4.67
CA LEU A 268 3.72 1.91 -3.73
C LEU A 268 2.37 2.13 -4.43
N ALA A 269 2.31 3.02 -5.43
CA ALA A 269 1.12 3.19 -6.25
C ALA A 269 0.78 1.94 -7.09
N GLY A 270 1.78 1.29 -7.69
CA GLY A 270 1.60 0.03 -8.41
C GLY A 270 1.15 -1.11 -7.52
N GLU A 271 1.64 -1.15 -6.28
CA GLU A 271 1.20 -2.14 -5.31
C GLU A 271 -0.28 -1.95 -4.94
N GLY A 272 -0.73 -0.70 -4.88
CA GLY A 272 -2.14 -0.43 -4.67
C GLY A 272 -3.04 -0.92 -5.82
N GLN A 273 -2.56 -0.84 -7.06
CA GLN A 273 -3.25 -1.45 -8.21
C GLN A 273 -3.32 -2.99 -8.07
N PHE A 274 -2.27 -3.61 -7.54
CA PHE A 274 -2.26 -5.03 -7.21
C PHE A 274 -3.26 -5.39 -6.10
N ILE A 275 -3.33 -4.60 -5.03
CA ILE A 275 -4.31 -4.77 -3.94
C ILE A 275 -5.73 -4.71 -4.51
N SER A 276 -6.05 -3.73 -5.36
CA SER A 276 -7.35 -3.67 -6.04
C SER A 276 -7.60 -4.94 -6.87
N CYS A 277 -6.64 -5.36 -7.68
CA CYS A 277 -6.78 -6.52 -8.56
C CYS A 277 -7.05 -7.82 -7.79
N THR A 278 -6.39 -8.04 -6.65
CA THR A 278 -6.58 -9.21 -5.80
C THR A 278 -7.81 -9.13 -4.89
N ALA A 279 -8.18 -7.92 -4.43
CA ALA A 279 -9.40 -7.70 -3.66
C ALA A 279 -10.66 -7.92 -4.51
N PHE A 280 -10.68 -7.45 -5.77
CA PHE A 280 -11.79 -7.65 -6.69
C PHE A 280 -11.83 -9.07 -7.28
N GLY A 281 -10.69 -9.73 -7.48
CA GLY A 281 -10.65 -11.13 -7.96
C GLY A 281 -11.34 -12.12 -7.01
N ALA A 282 -11.42 -11.81 -5.72
CA ALA A 282 -12.10 -12.62 -4.71
C ALA A 282 -13.61 -12.31 -4.55
N ILE A 283 -14.13 -11.27 -5.21
CA ILE A 283 -15.57 -10.92 -5.21
C ILE A 283 -16.33 -11.68 -6.31
N PHE A 284 -15.62 -12.17 -7.33
CA PHE A 284 -16.18 -12.93 -8.46
C PHE A 284 -15.84 -14.42 -8.43
N ALA A 285 -15.29 -14.94 -7.33
CA ALA A 285 -14.97 -16.35 -7.11
C ALA A 285 -15.96 -17.01 -6.14
#